data_AF-R5X703-F1
#
_entry.id   AF-R5X703-F1
#
_cell.length_a   1.000
_cell.length_b   1.000
_cell.length_c   1.000
_cell.angle_alpha   90.00
_cell.angle_beta   90.00
_cell.angle_gamma   90.00
#
_symmetry.space_group_name_H-M   'P 1'
#
loop_
_entity.id
_entity.type
_entity.pdbx_description
1 polymer ?
#
loop_
_entity_poly.entity_id
_entity_poly.type
_entity_poly.pdbx_seq_one_letter_code
_entity_poly.pdbx_strand_id
1 'polypeptide(L)'
;MKVKIVAWSEEYYYDFLEIKKEEKVIYSGEYIALLSTDDKNFRLNLNYGIREKSSSIILKKFCDGFYSVPDSNCMYLYDYKYEILEMNRYLLGIILFNIEELDNIEEINVVDIINNWILGSNYKGYYLNIKDYIFYLIKEIYFIDDEELNKDIKNTMSNIINIKEKDIVNIKYLDLETINFYLNNGQVWEALLKNKENGDIYLNTKYAISIKIN
;
A
#
# COMPACT_ATOMS: atom_id res chain seq x y z
N MET A 1 -4.05 11.88 -3.51
CA MET A 1 -2.92 11.59 -4.44
C MET A 1 -3.42 11.73 -5.88
N LYS A 2 -2.60 12.22 -6.83
CA LYS A 2 -3.02 12.34 -8.24
C LYS A 2 -2.27 11.35 -9.11
N VAL A 3 -2.96 10.29 -9.55
CA VAL A 3 -2.45 9.35 -10.56
C VAL A 3 -2.85 9.87 -11.95
N LYS A 4 -1.92 9.81 -12.90
CA LYS A 4 -2.13 10.13 -14.32
C LYS A 4 -1.69 8.94 -15.15
N ILE A 5 -2.47 8.59 -16.16
CA ILE A 5 -2.16 7.53 -17.11
C ILE A 5 -2.23 8.14 -18.50
N VAL A 6 -1.17 7.93 -19.29
CA VAL A 6 -1.12 8.32 -20.69
C VAL A 6 -0.88 7.05 -21.50
N ALA A 7 -1.79 6.76 -22.42
CA ALA A 7 -1.66 5.65 -23.36
C ALA A 7 -1.39 6.21 -24.76
N TRP A 8 -0.54 5.53 -25.52
CA TRP A 8 -0.28 5.83 -26.92
C TRP A 8 0.04 4.55 -27.66
N SER A 9 -0.11 4.57 -28.98
CA SER A 9 0.25 3.45 -29.84
C SER A 9 1.44 3.86 -30.70
N GLU A 10 2.45 3.01 -30.79
CA GLU A 10 3.51 3.13 -31.79
C GLU A 10 3.29 2.06 -32.86
N GLU A 11 3.13 2.49 -34.11
CA GLU A 11 2.76 1.63 -35.26
C GLU A 11 1.40 0.92 -35.09
N TYR A 12 1.20 -0.23 -35.74
CA TYR A 12 -0.09 -0.94 -35.81
C TYR A 12 -0.33 -1.95 -34.66
N TYR A 13 0.67 -2.24 -33.82
CA TYR A 13 0.63 -3.43 -32.95
C TYR A 13 1.06 -3.25 -31.49
N TYR A 14 1.64 -2.10 -31.11
CA TYR A 14 2.15 -1.91 -29.76
C TYR A 14 1.45 -0.75 -29.05
N ASP A 15 0.57 -1.10 -28.12
CA ASP A 15 0.00 -0.15 -27.17
C ASP A 15 0.94 0.02 -25.97
N PHE A 16 1.37 1.25 -25.77
CA PHE A 16 2.21 1.67 -24.68
C PHE A 16 1.41 2.47 -23.67
N LEU A 17 1.87 2.44 -22.43
CA LEU A 17 1.32 3.29 -21.39
C LEU A 17 2.40 3.79 -20.44
N GLU A 18 2.16 4.98 -19.92
CA GLU A 18 2.94 5.61 -18.86
C GLU A 18 2.00 5.94 -17.70
N ILE A 19 2.35 5.45 -16.52
CA ILE A 19 1.65 5.77 -15.28
C ILE A 19 2.56 6.68 -14.45
N LYS A 20 2.02 7.82 -14.03
CA LYS A 20 2.66 8.75 -13.10
C LYS A 20 1.85 8.88 -11.83
N LYS A 21 2.55 8.83 -10.70
CA LYS A 21 2.02 9.32 -9.43
C LYS A 21 2.63 10.70 -9.22
N GLU A 22 1.76 11.72 -9.25
CA GLU A 22 2.17 13.12 -9.32
C GLU A 22 3.03 13.35 -10.59
N GLU A 23 4.34 13.51 -10.42
CA GLU A 23 5.31 13.67 -11.52
C GLU A 23 6.31 12.50 -11.62
N LYS A 24 6.24 11.53 -10.69
CA LYS A 24 7.10 10.35 -10.67
C LYS A 24 6.54 9.26 -11.58
N VAL A 25 7.34 8.81 -12.55
CA VAL A 25 7.02 7.64 -13.38
C VAL A 25 7.05 6.38 -12.52
N ILE A 26 5.92 5.70 -12.44
CA ILE A 26 5.81 4.39 -11.75
C ILE A 26 5.74 3.24 -12.76
N TYR A 27 5.34 3.52 -13.99
CA TYR A 27 5.41 2.59 -15.11
C TYR A 27 5.60 3.34 -16.42
N SER A 28 6.41 2.78 -17.33
CA SER A 28 6.50 3.21 -18.73
C SER A 28 6.93 2.02 -19.57
N GLY A 29 6.12 1.62 -20.54
CA GLY A 29 6.39 0.45 -21.37
C GLY A 29 5.15 -0.10 -22.06
N GLU A 30 5.30 -1.28 -22.67
CA GLU A 30 4.21 -1.98 -23.35
C GLU A 30 3.09 -2.34 -22.37
N TYR A 31 1.85 -2.21 -22.79
CA TYR A 31 0.70 -2.57 -21.96
C TYR A 31 0.76 -4.01 -21.43
N ILE A 32 1.12 -4.96 -22.29
CA ILE A 32 1.11 -6.38 -21.94
C ILE A 32 2.08 -6.73 -20.81
N ALA A 33 3.17 -5.99 -20.67
CA ALA A 33 4.15 -6.19 -19.60
C ALA A 33 3.67 -5.63 -18.25
N LEU A 34 2.73 -4.68 -18.24
CA LEU A 34 2.14 -4.16 -17.01
C LEU A 34 1.29 -5.21 -16.31
N LEU A 35 0.52 -5.99 -17.07
CA LEU A 35 -0.44 -6.91 -16.50
C LEU A 35 0.18 -8.27 -16.23
N SER A 36 0.05 -8.75 -15.00
CA SER A 36 0.18 -10.16 -14.68
C SER A 36 -1.11 -10.65 -14.05
N THR A 37 -1.64 -11.76 -14.55
CA THR A 37 -2.70 -12.50 -13.89
C THR A 37 -2.06 -13.77 -13.36
N ASP A 38 -1.93 -13.88 -12.02
CA ASP A 38 -1.98 -15.20 -11.41
C ASP A 38 -3.46 -15.56 -11.20
N ASP A 39 -3.80 -16.84 -11.11
CA ASP A 39 -5.20 -17.33 -11.13
C ASP A 39 -6.11 -16.76 -10.01
N LYS A 40 -5.62 -15.86 -9.15
CA LYS A 40 -6.34 -15.34 -7.98
C LYS A 40 -6.31 -13.82 -7.82
N ASN A 41 -5.34 -13.09 -8.37
CA ASN A 41 -5.22 -11.66 -8.13
C ASN A 41 -4.93 -10.86 -9.39
N PHE A 42 -5.59 -9.71 -9.50
CA PHE A 42 -5.26 -8.72 -10.51
C PHE A 42 -3.96 -8.01 -10.12
N ARG A 43 -2.89 -8.13 -10.90
CA ARG A 43 -1.57 -7.56 -10.57
C ARG A 43 -1.06 -6.58 -11.61
N LEU A 44 -0.37 -5.56 -11.13
CA LEU A 44 0.39 -4.61 -11.96
C LEU A 44 1.89 -4.76 -11.67
N ASN A 45 2.68 -4.98 -12.72
CA ASN A 45 4.14 -5.03 -12.65
C ASN A 45 4.70 -3.64 -12.92
N LEU A 46 5.00 -2.90 -11.85
CA LEU A 46 5.47 -1.52 -11.94
C LEU A 46 7.00 -1.47 -12.07
N ASN A 47 7.51 -0.81 -13.11
CA ASN A 47 8.94 -0.75 -13.40
C ASN A 47 9.66 0.49 -12.84
N TYR A 48 8.90 1.47 -12.34
CA TYR A 48 9.42 2.71 -11.76
C TYR A 48 10.47 3.42 -12.63
N GLY A 49 10.28 3.37 -13.95
CA GLY A 49 11.19 3.96 -14.94
C GLY A 49 12.45 3.13 -15.25
N ILE A 50 12.57 1.91 -14.73
CA ILE A 50 13.72 1.03 -14.94
C ILE A 50 13.25 -0.24 -15.67
N ARG A 51 13.50 -0.34 -16.98
CA ARG A 51 12.93 -1.39 -17.85
C ARG A 51 13.16 -2.82 -17.38
N GLU A 52 14.31 -3.12 -16.77
CA GLU A 52 14.71 -4.48 -16.36
C GLU A 52 14.29 -4.88 -14.94
N LYS A 53 13.62 -3.98 -14.20
CA LYS A 53 13.22 -4.24 -12.81
C LYS A 53 11.76 -3.88 -12.62
N SER A 54 10.94 -4.85 -12.28
CA SER A 54 9.55 -4.64 -11.89
C SER A 54 9.30 -5.08 -10.46
N SER A 55 8.42 -4.39 -9.75
CA SER A 55 7.80 -4.89 -8.53
C SER A 55 6.31 -5.10 -8.78
N SER A 56 5.83 -6.30 -8.46
CA SER A 56 4.40 -6.62 -8.57
C SER A 56 3.64 -5.98 -7.40
N ILE A 57 2.52 -5.37 -7.72
CA ILE A 57 1.49 -4.95 -6.76
C ILE A 57 0.19 -5.65 -7.11
N ILE A 58 -0.65 -5.89 -6.11
CA ILE A 58 -1.98 -6.47 -6.26
C ILE A 58 -2.99 -5.31 -6.27
N LEU A 59 -4.03 -5.38 -7.07
CA LEU A 59 -5.18 -4.49 -6.98
C LEU A 59 -6.28 -5.16 -6.17
N LYS A 60 -6.84 -4.40 -5.24
CA LYS A 60 -8.05 -4.74 -4.49
C LYS A 60 -9.07 -3.62 -4.62
N LYS A 61 -10.34 -3.94 -4.41
CA LYS A 61 -11.42 -2.95 -4.40
C LYS A 61 -11.97 -2.72 -3.00
N PHE A 62 -12.56 -1.55 -2.78
CA PHE A 62 -13.41 -1.24 -1.63
C PHE A 62 -14.42 -0.19 -2.05
N CYS A 63 -15.70 -0.53 -1.99
CA CYS A 63 -16.77 0.27 -2.58
C CYS A 63 -16.41 0.63 -4.04
N ASP A 64 -16.43 1.91 -4.40
CA ASP A 64 -16.13 2.40 -5.76
C ASP A 64 -14.63 2.67 -6.02
N GLY A 65 -13.76 2.39 -5.04
CA GLY A 65 -12.32 2.66 -5.11
C GLY A 65 -11.47 1.41 -5.35
N PHE A 66 -10.31 1.59 -5.98
CA PHE A 66 -9.30 0.56 -6.20
C PHE A 66 -7.98 0.95 -5.55
N TYR A 67 -7.36 0.00 -4.86
CA TYR A 67 -6.22 0.22 -3.98
C TYR A 67 -5.09 -0.73 -4.36
N SER A 68 -3.86 -0.22 -4.42
CA SER A 68 -2.69 -1.09 -4.53
C SER A 68 -2.47 -1.86 -3.22
N VAL A 69 -1.99 -3.09 -3.28
CA VAL A 69 -1.63 -3.87 -2.10
C VAL A 69 -0.27 -4.48 -2.37
N PRO A 70 0.68 -4.42 -1.42
CA PRO A 70 1.97 -5.04 -1.65
C PRO A 70 1.85 -6.56 -1.65
N ASP A 71 2.68 -7.23 -2.45
CA ASP A 71 2.76 -8.68 -2.43
C ASP A 71 3.47 -9.13 -1.15
N SER A 72 2.75 -9.81 -0.24
CA SER A 72 3.31 -10.31 1.02
C SER A 72 4.48 -11.29 0.83
N ASN A 73 4.57 -11.93 -0.34
CA ASN A 73 5.67 -12.84 -0.67
C ASN A 73 6.98 -12.10 -1.01
N CYS A 74 6.91 -10.80 -1.30
CA CYS A 74 8.06 -10.02 -1.76
C CYS A 74 8.28 -8.72 -0.99
N MET A 75 7.31 -8.24 -0.22
CA MET A 75 7.36 -6.93 0.45
C MET A 75 8.55 -6.77 1.42
N TYR A 76 9.08 -7.88 1.95
CA TYR A 76 10.24 -7.88 2.84
C TYR A 76 11.58 -7.81 2.10
N LEU A 77 11.60 -7.93 0.77
CA LEU A 77 12.84 -7.86 -0.01
C LEU A 77 13.38 -6.44 0.00
N TYR A 78 14.70 -6.34 0.14
CA TYR A 78 15.42 -5.06 0.23
C TYR A 78 15.08 -4.11 -0.93
N ASP A 79 15.11 -4.63 -2.16
CA ASP A 79 14.91 -3.88 -3.40
C ASP A 79 13.44 -3.84 -3.87
N TYR A 80 12.49 -4.38 -3.09
CA TYR A 80 11.07 -4.26 -3.39
C TYR A 80 10.66 -2.79 -3.37
N LYS A 81 10.10 -2.33 -4.49
CA LYS A 81 9.54 -0.98 -4.64
C LYS A 81 8.03 -1.06 -4.58
N TYR A 82 7.44 -0.19 -3.76
CA TYR A 82 6.00 -0.10 -3.62
C TYR A 82 5.58 1.36 -3.62
N GLU A 83 4.55 1.66 -4.41
CA GLU A 83 3.87 2.94 -4.37
C GLU A 83 2.39 2.72 -4.01
N ILE A 84 1.94 3.53 -3.06
CA ILE A 84 0.55 3.59 -2.64
C ILE A 84 -0.24 4.26 -3.76
N LEU A 85 -1.20 3.54 -4.33
CA LEU A 85 -2.07 3.99 -5.42
C LEU A 85 -3.52 3.84 -5.02
N GLU A 86 -4.27 4.91 -5.22
CA GLU A 86 -5.72 4.93 -5.20
C GLU A 86 -6.21 5.32 -6.59
N MET A 87 -7.07 4.51 -7.16
CA MET A 87 -7.59 4.70 -8.51
C MET A 87 -9.11 4.62 -8.47
N ASN A 88 -9.74 5.40 -9.34
CA ASN A 88 -11.15 5.24 -9.64
C ASN A 88 -11.32 4.29 -10.84
N ARG A 89 -12.56 3.86 -11.05
CA ARG A 89 -12.95 3.00 -12.18
C ARG A 89 -12.48 3.54 -13.54
N TYR A 90 -12.51 4.86 -13.75
CA TYR A 90 -12.09 5.47 -15.01
C TYR A 90 -10.59 5.27 -15.30
N LEU A 91 -9.72 5.56 -14.32
CA LEU A 91 -8.28 5.38 -14.47
C LEU A 91 -7.93 3.91 -14.70
N LEU A 92 -8.57 3.01 -13.96
CA LEU A 92 -8.32 1.58 -14.11
C LEU A 92 -8.86 1.04 -15.45
N GLY A 93 -9.95 1.60 -15.98
CA GLY A 93 -10.44 1.30 -17.33
C GLY A 93 -9.52 1.74 -18.48
N ILE A 94 -8.51 2.59 -18.23
CA ILE A 94 -7.45 2.87 -19.22
C ILE A 94 -6.42 1.72 -19.21
N ILE A 95 -6.25 1.06 -18.06
CA ILE A 95 -5.33 -0.07 -17.87
C ILE A 95 -5.99 -1.41 -18.21
N LEU A 96 -7.32 -1.51 -18.19
CA LEU A 96 -8.05 -2.74 -18.48
C LEU A 96 -8.85 -2.62 -19.77
N PHE A 97 -8.68 -3.58 -20.68
CA PHE A 97 -9.46 -3.64 -21.92
C PHE A 97 -10.94 -3.95 -21.68
N ASN A 98 -11.27 -4.75 -20.66
CA ASN A 98 -12.65 -5.05 -20.31
C ASN A 98 -13.00 -4.49 -18.93
N ILE A 99 -13.91 -3.51 -18.90
CA ILE A 99 -14.38 -2.90 -17.65
C ILE A 99 -15.08 -3.92 -16.73
N GLU A 100 -15.60 -5.02 -17.27
CA GLU A 100 -16.19 -6.12 -16.50
C GLU A 100 -15.13 -6.89 -15.70
N GLU A 101 -13.85 -6.87 -16.11
CA GLU A 101 -12.76 -7.46 -15.31
C GLU A 101 -12.57 -6.76 -13.97
N LEU A 102 -12.99 -5.49 -13.86
CA LEU A 102 -12.99 -4.75 -12.59
C LEU A 102 -13.89 -5.40 -11.55
N ASP A 103 -14.98 -6.02 -11.98
CA ASP A 103 -15.94 -6.65 -11.08
C ASP A 103 -15.35 -7.93 -10.45
N ASN A 104 -14.37 -8.54 -11.11
CA ASN A 104 -13.63 -9.71 -10.62
C ASN A 104 -12.49 -9.37 -9.66
N ILE A 105 -12.16 -8.09 -9.48
CA ILE A 105 -11.16 -7.67 -8.49
C ILE A 105 -11.68 -7.99 -7.09
N GLU A 106 -10.87 -8.68 -6.30
CA GLU A 106 -11.23 -9.07 -4.93
C GLU A 106 -11.35 -7.85 -4.00
N GLU A 107 -12.23 -7.94 -3.01
CA GLU A 107 -12.33 -6.96 -1.94
C GLU A 107 -11.04 -6.91 -1.12
N ILE A 108 -10.64 -5.71 -0.73
CA ILE A 108 -9.53 -5.50 0.19
C ILE A 108 -9.90 -6.05 1.57
N ASN A 109 -8.95 -6.72 2.22
CA ASN A 109 -9.15 -7.25 3.57
C ASN A 109 -8.21 -6.59 4.59
N VAL A 110 -8.40 -6.94 5.86
CA VAL A 110 -7.61 -6.38 6.98
C VAL A 110 -6.12 -6.68 6.85
N VAL A 111 -5.75 -7.87 6.35
CA VAL A 111 -4.34 -8.25 6.15
C VAL A 111 -3.70 -7.38 5.08
N ASP A 112 -4.42 -7.06 4.01
CA ASP A 112 -3.95 -6.14 2.96
C ASP A 112 -3.66 -4.74 3.52
N ILE A 113 -4.57 -4.22 4.35
CA ILE A 113 -4.43 -2.93 5.06
C ILE A 113 -3.19 -2.93 5.98
N ILE A 114 -3.00 -4.00 6.76
CA ILE A 114 -1.84 -4.15 7.64
C ILE A 114 -0.54 -4.24 6.84
N ASN A 115 -0.51 -5.00 5.74
CA ASN A 115 0.68 -5.13 4.91
C ASN A 115 1.07 -3.79 4.28
N ASN A 116 0.10 -3.02 3.79
CA ASN A 116 0.35 -1.66 3.33
C ASN A 116 0.91 -0.78 4.47
N TRP A 117 0.25 -0.80 5.63
CA TRP A 117 0.67 -0.02 6.80
C TRP A 117 2.13 -0.31 7.17
N ILE A 118 2.50 -1.60 7.27
CA ILE A 118 3.86 -2.05 7.57
C ILE A 118 4.87 -1.47 6.57
N LEU A 119 4.59 -1.48 5.26
CA LEU A 119 5.48 -0.87 4.27
C LEU A 119 5.57 0.65 4.37
N GLY A 120 4.56 1.30 4.93
CA GLY A 120 4.59 2.73 5.25
C GLY A 120 5.73 3.13 6.18
N SER A 121 6.30 2.17 6.94
CA SER A 121 7.49 2.40 7.75
C SER A 121 8.73 2.75 6.93
N ASN A 122 8.77 2.37 5.64
CA ASN A 122 9.96 2.44 4.79
C ASN A 122 11.21 1.81 5.42
N TYR A 123 11.03 0.89 6.36
CA TYR A 123 12.13 0.16 6.98
C TYR A 123 12.69 -0.85 5.97
N LYS A 124 14.01 -0.83 5.80
CA LYS A 124 14.74 -1.59 4.78
C LYS A 124 15.89 -2.37 5.41
N GLY A 125 16.08 -3.59 4.90
CA GLY A 125 17.14 -4.49 5.32
C GLY A 125 17.05 -5.82 4.56
N TYR A 126 17.89 -6.76 4.95
CA TYR A 126 17.92 -8.11 4.39
C TYR A 126 17.24 -9.07 5.36
N TYR A 127 16.06 -9.58 4.98
CA TYR A 127 15.25 -10.46 5.82
C TYR A 127 14.94 -11.76 5.09
N LEU A 128 14.80 -12.84 5.86
CA LEU A 128 14.52 -14.16 5.28
C LEU A 128 13.06 -14.32 4.83
N ASN A 129 12.14 -13.64 5.51
CA ASN A 129 10.71 -13.68 5.25
C ASN A 129 9.99 -12.52 5.96
N ILE A 130 8.68 -12.40 5.75
CA ILE A 130 7.86 -11.34 6.36
C ILE A 130 7.83 -11.37 7.90
N LYS A 131 7.89 -12.55 8.54
CA LYS A 131 7.91 -12.64 10.01
C LYS A 131 9.21 -12.07 10.57
N ASP A 132 10.32 -12.35 9.90
CA ASP A 132 11.64 -11.84 10.23
C ASP A 132 11.70 -10.31 10.06
N TYR A 133 11.19 -9.80 8.94
CA TYR A 133 11.03 -8.35 8.70
C TYR A 133 10.27 -7.67 9.84
N ILE A 134 9.09 -8.17 10.18
CA ILE A 134 8.22 -7.61 11.23
C ILE A 134 8.94 -7.64 12.58
N PHE A 135 9.60 -8.75 12.92
CA PHE A 135 10.33 -8.87 14.18
C PHE A 135 11.42 -7.79 14.33
N TYR A 136 12.18 -7.53 13.26
CA TYR A 136 13.19 -6.48 13.28
C TYR A 136 12.59 -5.07 13.26
N LEU A 137 11.49 -4.84 12.53
CA LEU A 137 10.78 -3.57 12.56
C LEU A 137 10.30 -3.22 13.98
N ILE A 138 9.70 -4.17 14.70
CA ILE A 138 9.23 -3.94 16.08
C ILE A 138 10.40 -3.57 17.01
N LYS A 139 11.54 -4.23 16.86
CA LYS A 139 12.76 -3.92 17.64
C LYS A 139 13.37 -2.56 17.29
N GLU A 140 13.11 -2.09 16.08
CA GLU A 140 13.65 -0.83 15.59
C GLU A 140 12.90 0.38 16.15
N ILE A 141 11.63 0.22 16.52
CA ILE A 141 10.83 1.28 17.13
C ILE A 141 11.29 1.50 18.57
N TYR A 142 11.82 2.70 18.87
CA TYR A 142 12.28 3.05 20.22
C TYR A 142 11.31 3.96 20.97
N PHE A 143 10.45 4.69 20.27
CA PHE A 143 9.50 5.62 20.87
C PHE A 143 8.24 5.78 20.00
N ILE A 144 7.09 5.91 20.65
CA ILE A 144 5.80 6.24 20.03
C ILE A 144 5.31 7.57 20.62
N ASP A 145 4.87 8.50 19.77
CA ASP A 145 4.33 9.81 20.16
C ASP A 145 2.90 9.74 20.74
N ASP A 146 2.67 8.78 21.65
CA ASP A 146 1.44 8.61 22.40
C ASP A 146 1.78 7.86 23.70
N GLU A 147 1.47 8.47 24.85
CA GLU A 147 1.90 7.95 26.16
C GLU A 147 1.39 6.54 26.45
N GLU A 148 0.15 6.21 26.06
CA GLU A 148 -0.43 4.90 26.34
C GLU A 148 0.15 3.83 25.43
N LEU A 149 0.27 4.12 24.13
CA LEU A 149 0.84 3.19 23.16
C LEU A 149 2.33 2.94 23.38
N ASN A 150 3.05 3.94 23.90
CA ASN A 150 4.49 3.88 24.16
C ASN A 150 4.86 3.02 25.39
N LYS A 151 3.94 2.81 26.34
CA LYS A 151 4.21 2.00 27.56
C LYS A 151 4.67 0.59 27.25
N ASP A 152 4.13 -0.01 26.19
CA ASP A 152 4.50 -1.35 25.72
C ASP A 152 4.44 -1.43 24.19
N ILE A 153 5.46 -0.87 23.54
CA ILE A 153 5.62 -0.84 22.08
C ILE A 153 5.46 -2.25 21.48
N LYS A 154 6.05 -3.26 22.13
CA LYS A 154 6.01 -4.63 21.61
C LYS A 154 4.60 -5.18 21.61
N ASN A 155 3.85 -4.98 22.70
CA ASN A 155 2.46 -5.41 22.79
C ASN A 155 1.57 -4.60 21.84
N THR A 156 1.75 -3.27 21.76
CA THR A 156 1.06 -2.40 20.80
C THR A 156 1.20 -2.91 19.37
N MET A 157 2.42 -3.15 18.92
CA MET A 157 2.68 -3.68 17.57
C MET A 157 2.09 -5.07 17.38
N SER A 158 2.26 -5.96 18.36
CA SER A 158 1.75 -7.33 18.29
C SER A 158 0.22 -7.35 18.17
N ASN A 159 -0.49 -6.46 18.90
CA ASN A 159 -1.94 -6.36 18.83
C ASN A 159 -2.40 -5.92 17.44
N ILE A 160 -1.74 -4.92 16.85
CA ILE A 160 -2.08 -4.40 15.51
C ILE A 160 -1.84 -5.47 14.43
N ILE A 161 -0.67 -6.09 14.40
CA ILE A 161 -0.29 -7.07 13.34
C ILE A 161 -1.16 -8.34 13.39
N ASN A 162 -1.71 -8.66 14.57
CA ASN A 162 -2.53 -9.84 14.76
C ASN A 162 -4.03 -9.61 14.52
N ILE A 163 -4.48 -8.39 14.16
CA ILE A 163 -5.87 -8.15 13.79
C ILE A 163 -6.19 -8.98 12.53
N LYS A 164 -7.20 -9.85 12.63
CA LYS A 164 -7.66 -10.71 11.51
C LYS A 164 -8.95 -10.20 10.89
N GLU A 165 -9.84 -9.68 11.72
CA GLU A 165 -11.17 -9.22 11.32
C GLU A 165 -11.45 -7.88 12.00
N LYS A 166 -11.82 -6.88 11.20
CA LYS A 166 -12.24 -5.55 11.63
C LYS A 166 -12.89 -4.85 10.45
N ASP A 167 -13.80 -3.92 10.73
CA ASP A 167 -14.41 -3.12 9.69
C ASP A 167 -13.38 -2.17 9.07
N ILE A 168 -13.29 -2.22 7.74
CA ILE A 168 -12.55 -1.24 6.96
C ILE A 168 -13.46 -0.05 6.74
N VAL A 169 -13.01 1.13 7.14
CA VAL A 169 -13.80 2.36 7.16
C VAL A 169 -13.14 3.45 6.35
N ASN A 170 -13.96 4.33 5.77
CA ASN A 170 -13.47 5.53 5.09
C ASN A 170 -13.12 6.61 6.12
N ILE A 171 -11.89 7.11 6.06
CA ILE A 171 -11.34 8.12 6.98
C ILE A 171 -11.07 9.47 6.31
N LYS A 172 -11.43 9.63 5.03
CA LYS A 172 -11.08 10.81 4.21
C LYS A 172 -11.55 12.15 4.79
N TYR A 173 -12.68 12.16 5.49
CA TYR A 173 -13.32 13.37 6.00
C TYR A 173 -13.19 13.54 7.52
N LEU A 174 -12.39 12.70 8.16
CA LEU A 174 -12.11 12.82 9.60
C LEU A 174 -11.03 13.88 9.83
N ASP A 175 -11.13 14.61 10.94
CA ASP A 175 -10.04 15.47 11.41
C ASP A 175 -9.03 14.63 12.21
N LEU A 176 -7.92 14.30 11.57
CA LEU A 176 -6.93 13.35 12.06
C LEU A 176 -5.61 14.05 12.38
N GLU A 177 -5.01 13.68 13.51
CA GLU A 177 -3.62 13.98 13.83
C GLU A 177 -2.74 12.73 13.73
N THR A 178 -1.49 12.90 13.34
CA THR A 178 -0.56 11.78 13.18
C THR A 178 0.06 11.42 14.52
N ILE A 179 0.11 10.12 14.83
CA ILE A 179 0.97 9.57 15.88
C ILE A 179 2.20 8.96 15.20
N ASN A 180 3.38 9.46 15.58
CA ASN A 180 4.64 9.08 14.98
C ASN A 180 5.33 7.96 15.76
N PHE A 181 5.92 7.01 15.04
CA PHE A 181 6.81 6.00 15.57
C PHE A 181 8.24 6.39 15.17
N TYR A 182 9.13 6.44 16.14
CA TYR A 182 10.52 6.80 15.92
C TYR A 182 11.39 5.54 15.94
N LEU A 183 12.18 5.40 14.89
CA LEU A 183 13.05 4.23 14.67
C LEU A 183 14.49 4.57 15.08
N ASN A 184 15.24 3.59 15.60
CA ASN A 184 16.61 3.80 16.11
C ASN A 184 17.56 4.36 15.03
N ASN A 185 17.31 4.05 13.77
CA ASN A 185 18.02 4.59 12.62
C ASN A 185 17.72 6.07 12.28
N GLY A 186 16.88 6.74 13.08
CA GLY A 186 16.50 8.14 12.92
C GLY A 186 15.32 8.38 11.97
N GLN A 187 14.74 7.34 11.38
CA GLN A 187 13.52 7.47 10.58
C GLN A 187 12.31 7.77 11.48
N VAL A 188 11.42 8.63 10.98
CA VAL A 188 10.11 8.89 11.58
C VAL A 188 9.06 8.25 10.70
N TRP A 189 8.33 7.29 11.26
CA TRP A 189 7.20 6.64 10.62
C TRP A 189 5.90 7.27 11.12
N GLU A 190 5.20 7.97 10.23
CA GLU A 190 3.85 8.48 10.47
C GLU A 190 2.86 7.31 10.53
N ALA A 191 2.84 6.56 11.64
CA ALA A 191 2.27 5.23 11.70
C ALA A 191 0.77 5.21 11.95
N LEU A 192 0.24 6.06 12.83
CA LEU A 192 -1.19 6.04 13.17
C LEU A 192 -1.83 7.42 12.97
N LEU A 193 -3.16 7.42 12.96
CA LEU A 193 -4.00 8.60 12.84
C LEU A 193 -4.98 8.60 14.00
N LYS A 194 -4.99 9.66 14.81
CA LYS A 194 -5.93 9.85 15.91
C LYS A 194 -6.98 10.87 15.54
N ASN A 195 -8.24 10.50 15.70
CA ASN A 195 -9.35 11.41 15.49
C ASN A 195 -9.44 12.39 16.66
N LYS A 196 -9.37 13.69 16.35
CA LYS A 196 -9.35 14.75 17.37
C LYS A 196 -10.67 14.90 18.11
N GLU A 197 -11.78 14.48 17.51
CA GLU A 197 -13.12 14.63 18.09
C GLU A 197 -13.43 13.56 19.13
N ASN A 198 -13.05 12.30 18.86
CA ASN A 198 -13.47 11.15 19.67
C ASN A 198 -12.30 10.31 20.23
N GLY A 199 -11.06 10.58 19.82
CA GLY A 199 -9.88 9.84 20.27
C GLY A 199 -9.69 8.47 19.62
N ASP A 200 -10.50 8.13 18.61
CA ASP A 200 -10.34 6.88 17.87
C ASP A 200 -9.02 6.86 17.10
N ILE A 201 -8.33 5.72 17.12
CA ILE A 201 -7.03 5.56 16.47
C ILE A 201 -7.18 4.62 15.28
N TYR A 202 -6.63 5.03 14.14
CA TYR A 202 -6.64 4.30 12.87
C TYR A 202 -5.21 4.07 12.38
N LEU A 203 -5.02 3.06 11.53
CA LEU A 203 -3.74 2.88 10.84
C LEU A 203 -3.52 3.97 9.79
N ASN A 204 -2.32 4.53 9.71
CA ASN A 204 -1.95 5.46 8.65
C ASN A 204 -1.43 4.69 7.43
N THR A 205 -2.33 4.22 6.57
CA THR A 205 -1.99 3.54 5.30
C THR A 205 -1.74 4.51 4.14
N LYS A 206 -1.87 5.82 4.38
CA LYS A 206 -1.99 6.86 3.35
C LYS A 206 -3.15 6.66 2.36
N TYR A 207 -4.05 5.71 2.63
CA TYR A 207 -5.32 5.60 1.96
C TYR A 207 -6.41 6.45 2.61
N ALA A 208 -7.47 6.69 1.86
CA ALA A 208 -8.75 7.18 2.33
C ALA A 208 -9.51 6.12 3.15
N ILE A 209 -9.01 4.89 3.24
CA ILE A 209 -9.58 3.79 4.03
C ILE A 209 -8.58 3.26 5.06
N SER A 210 -9.09 2.81 6.20
CA SER A 210 -8.27 2.26 7.28
C SER A 210 -9.09 1.36 8.20
N ILE A 211 -8.43 0.81 9.22
CA ILE A 211 -9.05 0.09 10.33
C ILE A 211 -8.81 0.86 11.64
N LYS A 212 -9.85 0.94 12.48
CA LYS A 212 -9.73 1.44 13.86
C LYS A 212 -9.00 0.41 14.73
N ILE A 213 -8.16 0.80 15.68
CA ILE A 213 -7.37 -0.15 16.50
C ILE A 213 -7.70 -0.13 18.01
N ASN A 214 -8.38 0.91 18.50
CA ASN A 214 -8.96 0.96 19.84
C ASN A 214 -10.49 0.72 19.84
#